data_AF-A0A926CPJ9-F1
#
_entry.id   AF-A0A926CPJ9-F1
#
_cell.length_a   1.000
_cell.length_b   1.000
_cell.length_c   1.000
_cell.angle_alpha   90.00
_cell.angle_beta   90.00
_cell.angle_gamma   90.00
#
_symmetry.space_group_name_H-M   'P 1'
#
loop_
_entity.id
_entity.type
_entity.pdbx_description
1 polymer ?
#
loop_
_entity_poly.entity_id
_entity_poly.type
_entity_poly.pdbx_seq_one_letter_code
_entity_poly.pdbx_strand_id
1 'polypeptide(L)'
;MLDAAHQAIARLRKPNVRRVLLLISESRDRGSESELGQVLSAAHVAGVSVYAATYSAMKTAFTTKGPGNEMPRESAIPRPNRTEPLSAQGRVPIPADSQRMDILGGIGELVRMGKTKDTEVLTTGTGGTTFPFTRLKGLENAITHLGEELHSQYILSFAPATPTAGYHRLEVRLTRQGNFRIRSRPGYWWTQ
;
A
#
# COMPACT_ATOMS: atom_id res chain seq x y z
N MET A 1 -3.88 6.07 8.23
CA MET A 1 -2.78 5.44 7.46
C MET A 1 -2.97 5.65 5.97
N LEU A 2 -4.17 5.40 5.43
CA LEU A 2 -4.48 5.57 4.02
C LEU A 2 -4.35 7.02 3.52
N ASP A 3 -4.77 8.01 4.31
CA ASP A 3 -4.62 9.43 3.93
C ASP A 3 -3.15 9.83 3.76
N ALA A 4 -2.29 9.38 4.68
CA ALA A 4 -0.86 9.62 4.62
C ALA A 4 -0.23 8.94 3.39
N ALA A 5 -0.63 7.69 3.10
CA ALA A 5 -0.19 6.99 1.90
C ALA A 5 -0.61 7.72 0.62
N HIS A 6 -1.87 8.17 0.55
CA HIS A 6 -2.40 8.91 -0.60
C HIS A 6 -1.61 10.20 -0.86
N GLN A 7 -1.38 11.00 0.20
CA GLN A 7 -0.58 12.23 0.10
C GLN A 7 0.88 11.95 -0.29
N ALA A 8 1.50 10.90 0.26
CA ALA A 8 2.86 10.51 -0.09
C ALA A 8 2.99 10.10 -1.56
N ILE A 9 2.04 9.30 -2.06
CA ILE A 9 1.98 8.89 -3.48
C ILE A 9 1.90 10.11 -4.40
N ALA A 10 1.07 11.11 -4.06
CA ALA A 10 0.97 12.33 -4.83
C ALA A 10 2.32 13.08 -4.94
N ARG A 11 3.10 13.10 -3.86
CA ARG A 11 4.44 13.75 -3.82
C ARG A 11 5.53 12.95 -4.56
N LEU A 12 5.34 11.64 -4.75
CA LEU A 12 6.31 10.76 -5.41
C LEU A 12 6.23 10.80 -6.95
N ARG A 13 5.34 11.60 -7.55
CA ARG A 13 5.16 11.74 -9.00
C ARG A 13 6.33 12.47 -9.70
N LYS A 14 7.53 11.91 -9.64
CA LYS A 14 8.72 12.37 -10.36
C LYS A 14 8.99 11.49 -11.59
N PRO A 15 9.21 12.03 -12.80
CA PRO A 15 9.50 11.23 -13.99
C PRO A 15 10.83 10.47 -13.87
N ASN A 16 10.97 9.37 -14.60
CA ASN A 16 12.23 8.62 -14.79
C ASN A 16 12.95 8.15 -13.51
N VAL A 17 12.22 7.94 -12.41
CA VAL A 17 12.78 7.36 -11.18
C VAL A 17 11.93 6.20 -10.70
N ARG A 18 12.57 5.25 -10.03
CA ARG A 18 11.87 4.19 -9.30
C ARG A 18 11.23 4.80 -8.05
N ARG A 19 9.91 4.66 -7.92
CA ARG A 19 9.15 5.25 -6.81
C ARG A 19 8.76 4.16 -5.82
N VAL A 20 9.20 4.33 -4.59
CA VAL A 20 9.00 3.36 -3.51
C VAL A 20 8.40 4.10 -2.33
N LEU A 21 7.37 3.52 -1.73
CA LEU A 21 6.78 3.99 -0.48
C LEU A 21 6.99 2.91 0.60
N LEU A 22 7.73 3.24 1.66
CA LEU A 22 7.76 2.45 2.88
C LEU A 22 6.73 3.00 3.86
N LEU A 23 5.72 2.19 4.13
CA LEU A 23 4.67 2.46 5.10
C LEU A 23 5.04 1.82 6.44
N ILE A 24 5.12 2.61 7.50
CA ILE A 24 5.29 2.10 8.87
C ILE A 24 4.00 2.39 9.62
N SER A 25 3.18 1.37 9.86
CA SER A 25 1.83 1.56 10.42
C SER A 25 1.28 0.30 11.05
N GLU A 26 0.09 0.39 11.64
CA GLU A 26 -0.73 -0.80 11.87
C GLU A 26 -1.14 -1.43 10.53
N SER A 27 -1.50 -2.72 10.57
CA SER A 27 -1.89 -3.46 9.38
C SER A 27 -3.28 -3.11 8.85
N ARG A 28 -4.12 -2.46 9.68
CA ARG A 28 -5.47 -2.03 9.32
C ARG A 28 -5.57 -0.53 9.55
N ASP A 29 -6.14 0.16 8.59
CA ASP A 29 -6.46 1.56 8.68
C ASP A 29 -7.67 1.78 9.60
N ARG A 30 -7.64 2.86 10.38
CA ARG A 30 -8.76 3.31 11.20
C ARG A 30 -8.91 4.81 11.03
N GLY A 31 -10.08 5.23 10.58
CA GLY A 31 -10.48 6.64 10.56
C GLY A 31 -9.84 7.49 9.45
N SER A 32 -9.27 6.90 8.40
CA SER A 32 -8.93 7.68 7.20
C SER A 32 -10.17 7.99 6.37
N GLU A 33 -10.15 9.13 5.69
CA GLU A 33 -11.18 9.50 4.71
C GLU A 33 -10.95 8.80 3.35
N SER A 34 -9.68 8.54 3.02
CA SER A 34 -9.29 7.86 1.79
C SER A 34 -9.66 6.38 1.83
N GLU A 35 -10.31 5.90 0.78
CA GLU A 35 -10.61 4.48 0.62
C GLU A 35 -9.40 3.69 0.09
N LEU A 36 -9.26 2.44 0.53
CA LEU A 36 -8.18 1.54 0.11
C LEU A 36 -8.06 1.41 -1.42
N GLY A 37 -9.20 1.27 -2.11
CA GLY A 37 -9.23 1.18 -3.57
C GLY A 37 -8.75 2.45 -4.28
N GLN A 38 -9.05 3.62 -3.70
CA GLN A 38 -8.57 4.92 -4.21
C GLN A 38 -7.04 5.03 -4.06
N VAL A 39 -6.51 4.70 -2.89
CA VAL A 39 -5.06 4.72 -2.63
C VAL A 39 -4.32 3.74 -3.55
N LEU A 40 -4.88 2.53 -3.73
CA LEU A 40 -4.31 1.52 -4.61
C LEU A 40 -4.28 1.98 -6.07
N SER A 41 -5.38 2.57 -6.54
CA SER A 41 -5.46 3.13 -7.91
C SER A 41 -4.47 4.26 -8.10
N ALA A 42 -4.36 5.18 -7.14
CA ALA A 42 -3.39 6.26 -7.15
C ALA A 42 -1.95 5.73 -7.21
N ALA A 43 -1.63 4.68 -6.44
CA ALA A 43 -0.32 4.03 -6.47
C ALA A 43 -0.01 3.42 -7.85
N HIS A 44 -1.00 2.79 -8.50
CA HIS A 44 -0.84 2.20 -9.83
C HIS A 44 -0.53 3.25 -10.89
N VAL A 45 -1.33 4.32 -10.94
CA VAL A 45 -1.17 5.44 -11.89
C VAL A 45 0.17 6.13 -11.65
N ALA A 46 0.53 6.36 -10.39
CA ALA A 46 1.81 6.96 -10.05
C ALA A 46 3.00 5.99 -10.19
N GLY A 47 2.78 4.72 -10.52
CA GLY A 47 3.82 3.71 -10.63
C GLY A 47 4.65 3.55 -9.35
N VAL A 48 4.01 3.63 -8.18
CA VAL A 48 4.64 3.51 -6.86
C VAL A 48 4.52 2.07 -6.38
N SER A 49 5.63 1.45 -6.01
CA SER A 49 5.63 0.18 -5.25
C SER A 49 5.56 0.45 -3.75
N VAL A 50 4.59 -0.16 -3.08
CA VAL A 50 4.35 0.03 -1.65
C VAL A 50 4.91 -1.16 -0.88
N TYR A 51 5.68 -0.86 0.14
CA TYR A 51 6.21 -1.79 1.14
C TYR A 51 5.65 -1.40 2.50
N ALA A 52 5.36 -2.37 3.36
CA ALA A 52 4.82 -2.08 4.68
C ALA A 52 5.62 -2.77 5.78
N ALA A 53 6.14 -2.01 6.74
CA ALA A 53 6.56 -2.54 8.03
C ALA A 53 5.39 -2.37 9.01
N THR A 54 4.77 -3.48 9.42
CA THR A 54 3.54 -3.43 10.22
C THR A 54 3.78 -3.83 11.66
N TYR A 55 3.24 -3.07 12.60
CA TYR A 55 3.17 -3.48 14.00
C TYR A 55 1.73 -3.80 14.40
N SER A 56 1.57 -4.59 15.46
CA SER A 56 0.26 -4.89 16.04
C SER A 56 0.20 -4.28 17.44
N ALA A 57 -0.67 -3.30 17.65
CA ALA A 57 -0.86 -2.65 18.95
C ALA A 57 -1.11 -3.67 20.08
N MET A 58 -1.88 -4.73 19.81
CA MET A 58 -2.14 -5.81 20.78
C MET A 58 -0.88 -6.57 21.19
N LYS A 59 0.08 -6.80 20.28
CA LYS A 59 1.32 -7.53 20.59
C LYS A 59 2.42 -6.62 21.14
N THR A 60 2.44 -5.35 20.74
CA THR A 60 3.39 -4.36 21.25
C THR A 60 3.22 -4.16 22.75
N ALA A 61 1.98 -4.15 23.26
CA ALA A 61 1.65 -4.03 24.68
C ALA A 61 2.32 -5.11 25.58
N PHE A 62 2.67 -6.27 25.03
CA PHE A 62 3.33 -7.36 25.76
C PHE A 62 4.87 -7.34 25.65
N THR A 63 5.46 -6.32 25.03
CA THR A 63 6.93 -6.23 24.82
C THR A 63 7.60 -5.08 25.56
N THR A 64 6.84 -4.16 26.12
CA THR A 64 7.33 -3.19 27.10
C THR A 64 7.65 -3.92 28.40
N LYS A 65 8.95 -4.11 28.70
CA LYS A 65 9.38 -4.33 30.09
C LYS A 65 9.12 -3.02 30.85
N GLY A 66 7.95 -2.88 31.44
CA GLY A 66 7.68 -1.79 32.37
C GLY A 66 8.20 -2.13 33.78
N PRO A 67 8.70 -1.17 34.57
CA PRO A 67 8.37 -1.19 35.99
C PRO A 67 6.84 -1.04 36.12
N GLY A 68 6.26 -1.61 37.17
CA GLY A 68 4.86 -2.03 37.23
C GLY A 68 3.77 -0.99 36.92
N ASN A 69 2.61 -1.53 36.53
CA ASN A 69 1.27 -0.97 36.65
C ASN A 69 1.05 0.50 36.23
N GLU A 70 1.14 0.81 34.94
CA GLU A 70 0.37 1.93 34.39
C GLU A 70 -0.29 1.54 33.05
N MET A 71 -1.61 1.31 33.09
CA MET A 71 -2.43 1.23 31.89
C MET A 71 -2.47 2.61 31.22
N PRO A 72 -2.33 2.73 29.89
CA PRO A 72 -2.60 3.98 29.20
C PRO A 72 -4.09 4.33 29.37
N ARG A 73 -4.37 5.39 30.13
CA ARG A 73 -5.72 5.96 30.19
C ARG A 73 -6.08 6.49 28.81
N GLU A 74 -7.17 5.97 28.26
CA GLU A 74 -7.83 6.50 27.08
C GLU A 74 -8.27 7.94 27.38
N SER A 75 -7.52 8.92 26.88
CA SER A 75 -7.90 10.32 26.95
C SER A 75 -9.12 10.52 26.06
N ALA A 76 -10.30 10.57 26.66
CA ALA A 76 -11.50 11.08 26.01
C ALA A 76 -11.20 12.51 25.53
N ILE A 77 -11.21 12.74 24.22
CA ILE A 77 -11.15 14.06 23.63
C ILE A 77 -12.59 14.49 23.32
N PRO A 78 -13.27 15.26 24.20
CA PRO A 78 -14.31 16.21 23.85
C PRO A 78 -14.03 16.97 22.56
N ARG A 79 -14.95 16.81 21.60
CA ARG A 79 -15.00 17.55 20.34
C ARG A 79 -15.56 18.95 20.60
N PRO A 80 -14.93 20.03 20.13
CA PRO A 80 -15.64 21.27 19.86
C PRO A 80 -16.03 21.34 18.38
N ASN A 81 -17.31 21.63 18.13
CA ASN A 81 -17.86 22.01 16.84
C ASN A 81 -17.02 23.11 16.17
N ARG A 82 -16.67 22.94 14.89
CA ARG A 82 -16.38 24.07 14.02
C ARG A 82 -16.75 23.77 12.56
N THR A 83 -17.63 24.61 12.05
CA THR A 83 -18.12 24.73 10.68
C THR A 83 -17.05 25.35 9.75
N GLU A 84 -16.80 24.71 8.59
CA GLU A 84 -16.41 25.14 7.20
C GLU A 84 -15.73 26.53 6.94
N PRO A 85 -14.91 26.77 5.87
CA PRO A 85 -15.11 26.22 4.51
C PRO A 85 -13.88 25.80 3.65
N LEU A 86 -14.22 25.05 2.60
CA LEU A 86 -13.51 24.62 1.38
C LEU A 86 -12.39 25.54 0.83
N SER A 87 -11.28 24.93 0.39
CA SER A 87 -10.55 25.39 -0.80
C SER A 87 -10.06 24.20 -1.64
N ALA A 88 -10.39 24.26 -2.93
CA ALA A 88 -10.16 23.26 -3.95
C ALA A 88 -8.73 23.36 -4.50
N GLN A 89 -8.05 22.22 -4.70
CA GLN A 89 -7.15 21.98 -5.84
C GLN A 89 -6.64 20.53 -5.87
N GLY A 90 -6.85 19.85 -6.99
CA GLY A 90 -6.18 18.58 -7.33
C GLY A 90 -7.06 17.32 -7.34
N ARG A 91 -8.18 17.33 -8.05
CA ARG A 91 -9.00 16.12 -8.26
C ARG A 91 -8.25 15.16 -9.18
N VAL A 92 -7.66 14.11 -8.61
CA VAL A 92 -7.15 12.96 -9.38
C VAL A 92 -8.36 12.23 -9.98
N PRO A 93 -8.36 11.85 -11.28
CA PRO A 93 -9.49 11.14 -11.88
C PRO A 93 -9.77 9.83 -11.12
N ILE A 94 -11.00 9.71 -10.62
CA ILE A 94 -11.51 8.48 -10.01
C ILE A 94 -12.00 7.59 -11.17
N PRO A 95 -11.54 6.34 -11.32
CA PRO A 95 -12.04 5.44 -12.36
C PRO A 95 -13.55 5.19 -12.20
N ALA A 96 -14.25 5.06 -13.33
CA ALA A 96 -15.68 4.76 -13.37
C ALA A 96 -16.00 3.40 -12.70
N ASP A 97 -17.22 3.24 -12.17
CA ASP A 97 -17.62 2.09 -11.34
C ASP A 97 -17.45 0.72 -12.01
N SER A 98 -17.57 0.65 -13.35
CA SER A 98 -17.33 -0.57 -14.12
C SER A 98 -15.88 -1.05 -14.08
N GLN A 99 -14.93 -0.13 -13.94
CA GLN A 99 -13.49 -0.39 -13.95
C GLN A 99 -12.94 -0.75 -12.56
N ARG A 100 -13.66 -0.36 -11.50
CA ARG A 100 -13.38 -0.80 -10.12
C ARG A 100 -13.53 -2.32 -9.99
N MET A 101 -14.48 -2.91 -10.70
CA MET A 101 -14.78 -4.35 -10.66
C MET A 101 -13.68 -5.24 -11.25
N ASP A 102 -12.89 -4.75 -12.21
CA ASP A 102 -11.83 -5.53 -12.85
C ASP A 102 -10.55 -5.61 -12.00
N ILE A 103 -10.21 -4.51 -11.30
CA ILE A 103 -9.20 -4.50 -10.22
C ILE A 103 -9.63 -5.45 -9.09
N LEU A 104 -10.93 -5.44 -8.76
CA LEU A 104 -11.56 -6.35 -7.80
C LEU A 104 -11.72 -7.78 -8.36
N GLY A 105 -11.48 -8.06 -9.64
CA GLY A 105 -11.50 -9.42 -10.16
C GLY A 105 -10.27 -10.21 -9.73
N GLY A 106 -9.08 -9.61 -9.87
CA GLY A 106 -7.79 -10.20 -9.48
C GLY A 106 -7.40 -9.94 -8.02
N ILE A 107 -7.90 -8.87 -7.41
CA ILE A 107 -7.63 -8.48 -6.00
C ILE A 107 -8.87 -8.67 -5.13
N GLY A 108 -10.08 -8.75 -5.68
CA GLY A 108 -11.29 -8.91 -4.89
C GLY A 108 -11.53 -10.31 -4.37
N GLU A 109 -10.76 -11.31 -4.80
CA GLU A 109 -10.66 -12.56 -4.04
C GLU A 109 -10.02 -12.31 -2.65
N LEU A 110 -9.00 -11.44 -2.58
CA LEU A 110 -8.43 -10.99 -1.31
C LEU A 110 -9.43 -10.13 -0.52
N VAL A 111 -10.14 -9.20 -1.17
CA VAL A 111 -11.12 -8.32 -0.49
C VAL A 111 -12.38 -9.09 -0.03
N ARG A 112 -12.84 -10.11 -0.78
CA ARG A 112 -13.98 -10.98 -0.41
C ARG A 112 -13.67 -11.85 0.80
N MET A 113 -12.40 -12.17 1.04
CA MET A 113 -11.96 -12.76 2.30
C MET A 113 -11.90 -11.63 3.34
N GLY A 114 -12.98 -11.41 4.11
CA GLY A 114 -13.12 -10.37 5.14
C GLY A 114 -12.13 -10.39 6.32
N LYS A 115 -10.89 -10.86 6.12
CA LYS A 115 -9.75 -10.92 7.04
C LYS A 115 -8.51 -10.21 6.51
N THR A 116 -8.52 -9.60 5.32
CA THR A 116 -7.32 -8.97 4.77
C THR A 116 -6.95 -7.68 5.48
N LYS A 117 -5.65 -7.51 5.68
CA LYS A 117 -5.02 -6.30 6.21
C LYS A 117 -4.88 -5.31 5.06
N ASP A 118 -5.24 -4.04 5.27
CA ASP A 118 -5.19 -3.02 4.21
C ASP A 118 -3.77 -2.87 3.64
N THR A 119 -2.76 -3.02 4.48
CA THR A 119 -1.35 -3.02 4.06
C THR A 119 -1.00 -4.19 3.15
N GLU A 120 -1.58 -5.36 3.37
CA GLU A 120 -1.35 -6.55 2.55
C GLU A 120 -1.97 -6.38 1.16
N VAL A 121 -3.16 -5.77 1.09
CA VAL A 121 -3.81 -5.42 -0.18
C VAL A 121 -2.99 -4.38 -0.95
N LEU A 122 -2.53 -3.31 -0.29
CA LEU A 122 -1.68 -2.29 -0.92
C LEU A 122 -0.36 -2.86 -1.43
N THR A 123 0.33 -3.64 -0.60
CA THR A 123 1.65 -4.18 -0.94
C THR A 123 1.55 -5.22 -2.06
N THR A 124 0.62 -6.17 -1.97
CA THR A 124 0.39 -7.16 -3.04
C THR A 124 -0.06 -6.50 -4.34
N GLY A 125 -1.01 -5.56 -4.25
CA GLY A 125 -1.53 -4.84 -5.40
C GLY A 125 -0.49 -3.99 -6.12
N THR A 126 0.61 -3.60 -5.46
CA THR A 126 1.68 -2.78 -6.06
C THR A 126 2.99 -3.55 -6.27
N GLY A 127 2.98 -4.86 -6.07
CA GLY A 127 4.14 -5.75 -6.25
C GLY A 127 5.21 -5.66 -5.15
N GLY A 128 4.91 -5.02 -4.02
CA GLY A 128 5.76 -4.98 -2.83
C GLY A 128 5.40 -6.06 -1.80
N THR A 129 5.80 -5.86 -0.54
CA THR A 129 5.55 -6.85 0.53
C THR A 129 5.34 -6.22 1.90
N THR A 130 4.74 -6.99 2.80
CA THR A 130 4.53 -6.63 4.20
C THR A 130 5.49 -7.38 5.12
N PHE A 131 6.12 -6.66 6.04
CA PHE A 131 7.02 -7.15 7.08
C PHE A 131 6.39 -6.89 8.46
N PRO A 132 5.84 -7.90 9.14
CA PRO A 132 5.36 -7.71 10.50
C PRO A 132 6.53 -7.62 11.48
N PHE A 133 6.46 -6.70 12.44
CA PHE A 133 7.41 -6.58 13.55
C PHE A 133 6.70 -6.33 14.88
N THR A 134 7.40 -6.58 15.99
CA THR A 134 6.89 -6.33 17.35
C THR A 134 7.89 -5.58 18.22
N ARG A 135 9.18 -5.69 17.91
CA ARG A 135 10.28 -5.03 18.64
C ARG A 135 11.13 -4.23 17.66
N LEU A 136 11.93 -3.29 18.17
CA LEU A 136 12.85 -2.48 17.36
C LEU A 136 13.72 -3.34 16.43
N LYS A 137 14.28 -4.45 16.93
CA LYS A 137 15.09 -5.35 16.10
C LYS A 137 14.36 -5.90 14.87
N GLY A 138 13.05 -6.15 15.00
CA GLY A 138 12.23 -6.60 13.87
C GLY A 138 12.04 -5.50 12.81
N LEU A 139 11.91 -4.25 13.24
CA LEU A 139 11.86 -3.10 12.33
C LEU A 139 13.20 -2.90 11.61
N GLU A 140 14.32 -2.98 12.33
CA GLU A 140 15.67 -2.93 11.71
C GLU A 140 15.80 -4.01 10.63
N ASN A 141 15.44 -5.25 10.95
CA ASN A 141 15.49 -6.35 9.99
C ASN A 141 14.59 -6.10 8.77
N ALA A 142 13.39 -5.53 8.98
CA ALA A 142 12.49 -5.18 7.88
C ALA A 142 13.09 -4.12 6.95
N ILE A 143 13.78 -3.11 7.50
CA ILE A 143 14.45 -2.05 6.73
C ILE A 143 15.65 -2.63 5.96
N THR A 144 16.47 -3.47 6.60
CA THR A 144 17.60 -4.14 5.94
C THR A 144 17.13 -5.00 4.77
N HIS A 145 16.14 -5.87 5.02
CA HIS A 145 15.61 -6.75 3.99
C HIS A 145 14.95 -5.97 2.85
N LEU A 146 14.25 -4.86 3.16
CA LEU A 146 13.76 -3.95 2.13
C LEU A 146 14.92 -3.42 1.28
N GLY A 147 15.99 -2.91 1.89
CA GLY A 147 17.16 -2.40 1.18
C GLY A 147 17.77 -3.40 0.20
N GLU A 148 17.98 -4.65 0.65
CA GLU A 148 18.47 -5.75 -0.20
C GLU A 148 17.55 -6.03 -1.39
N GLU A 149 16.25 -6.04 -1.12
CA GLU A 149 15.23 -6.35 -2.11
C GLU A 149 15.07 -5.23 -3.15
N LEU A 150 15.14 -3.96 -2.72
CA LEU A 150 15.12 -2.81 -3.61
C LEU A 150 16.31 -2.82 -4.59
N HIS A 151 17.44 -3.41 -4.20
CA HIS A 151 18.64 -3.53 -5.04
C HIS A 151 18.62 -4.75 -5.96
N SER A 152 17.89 -5.80 -5.58
CA SER A 152 17.83 -7.08 -6.31
C SER A 152 16.63 -7.20 -7.26
N GLN A 153 15.84 -6.14 -7.42
CA GLN A 153 14.67 -6.15 -8.28
C GLN A 153 15.02 -5.87 -9.75
N TYR A 154 14.51 -6.71 -10.65
CA TYR A 154 14.58 -6.49 -12.09
C TYR A 154 13.48 -5.52 -12.56
N ILE A 155 13.82 -4.60 -13.46
CA ILE A 155 12.86 -3.75 -14.16
C ILE A 155 12.61 -4.34 -15.54
N LEU A 156 11.37 -4.71 -15.81
CA LEU A 156 10.91 -5.15 -17.13
C LEU A 156 10.06 -4.04 -17.74
N SER A 157 10.46 -3.61 -18.94
CA SER A 157 9.77 -2.57 -19.69
C SER A 157 9.25 -3.16 -21.00
N PHE A 158 8.05 -2.74 -21.39
CA PHE A 158 7.46 -3.08 -22.68
C PHE A 158 6.62 -1.89 -23.16
N ALA A 159 6.36 -1.84 -24.46
CA ALA A 159 5.40 -0.92 -25.06
C ALA A 159 4.19 -1.73 -25.56
N PRO A 160 2.94 -1.41 -25.14
CA PRO A 160 1.77 -2.10 -25.65
C PRO A 160 1.59 -1.79 -27.14
N ALA A 161 1.25 -2.80 -27.94
CA ALA A 161 1.02 -2.62 -29.38
C ALA A 161 -0.20 -1.73 -29.67
N THR A 162 -1.20 -1.74 -28.78
CA THR A 162 -2.39 -0.88 -28.87
C THR A 162 -2.71 -0.34 -27.48
N PRO A 163 -2.29 0.90 -27.15
CA PRO A 163 -2.55 1.49 -25.85
C PRO A 163 -4.03 1.87 -25.75
N THR A 164 -4.81 1.07 -25.02
CA THR A 164 -6.19 1.42 -24.65
C THR A 164 -6.21 2.01 -23.25
N ALA A 165 -7.07 2.99 -23.01
CA ALA A 165 -7.23 3.57 -21.68
C ALA A 165 -7.83 2.52 -20.71
N GLY A 166 -7.32 2.48 -19.48
CA GLY A 166 -7.82 1.60 -18.42
C GLY A 166 -6.78 0.73 -17.74
N TYR A 167 -7.27 -0.27 -17.01
CA TYR A 167 -6.42 -1.28 -16.37
C TYR A 167 -5.98 -2.33 -17.37
N HIS A 168 -4.73 -2.74 -17.22
CA HIS A 168 -4.13 -3.82 -18.00
C HIS A 168 -3.47 -4.80 -17.07
N ARG A 169 -3.91 -6.05 -17.11
CA ARG A 169 -3.31 -7.13 -16.31
C ARG A 169 -1.93 -7.48 -16.84
N LEU A 170 -1.00 -7.69 -15.92
CA LEU A 170 0.34 -8.20 -16.17
C LEU A 170 0.47 -9.61 -15.60
N GLU A 171 1.17 -10.46 -16.35
CA GLU A 171 1.58 -11.77 -15.88
C GLU A 171 3.06 -11.96 -16.19
N VAL A 172 3.83 -12.31 -15.15
CA VAL A 172 5.26 -12.60 -15.28
C VAL A 172 5.46 -14.08 -15.03
N ARG A 173 6.04 -14.77 -16.02
CA ARG A 173 6.39 -16.20 -15.95
C ARG A 173 7.89 -16.38 -16.16
N LEU A 174 8.47 -17.35 -15.47
CA LEU A 174 9.83 -17.80 -15.73
C LEU A 174 9.80 -18.90 -16.79
N THR A 175 10.72 -18.83 -17.75
CA THR A 175 10.91 -19.89 -18.75
C THR A 175 11.52 -21.15 -18.12
N ARG A 176 12.34 -20.97 -17.08
CA ARG A 176 12.94 -22.06 -16.32
C ARG A 176 11.91 -22.69 -15.39
N GLN A 177 11.82 -24.01 -15.44
CA GLN A 177 11.02 -24.81 -14.51
C GLN A 177 11.69 -24.87 -13.12
N GLY A 178 10.87 -24.80 -12.07
CA GLY A 178 11.32 -24.89 -10.67
C GLY A 178 10.37 -24.18 -9.72
N ASN A 179 10.61 -24.33 -8.42
CA ASN A 179 9.82 -23.71 -7.37
C ASN A 179 10.33 -22.29 -7.09
N PHE A 180 9.95 -21.35 -7.95
CA PHE A 180 10.28 -19.94 -7.79
C PHE A 180 9.07 -19.14 -7.33
N ARG A 181 9.28 -18.20 -6.41
CA ARG A 181 8.25 -17.23 -6.02
C ARG A 181 8.43 -15.95 -6.84
N ILE A 182 7.58 -15.77 -7.85
CA ILE A 182 7.58 -14.56 -8.67
C ILE A 182 6.73 -13.50 -7.96
N ARG A 183 7.28 -12.30 -7.79
CA ARG A 183 6.53 -11.14 -7.33
C ARG A 183 6.63 -10.04 -8.35
N SER A 184 5.47 -9.56 -8.80
CA SER A 184 5.36 -8.53 -9.82
C SER A 184 4.13 -7.67 -9.53
N ARG A 185 4.05 -6.52 -10.20
CA ARG A 185 2.82 -5.74 -10.20
C ARG A 185 1.76 -6.54 -10.97
N PRO A 186 0.52 -6.66 -10.46
CA PRO A 186 -0.54 -7.41 -11.12
C PRO A 186 -1.04 -6.72 -12.40
N GLY A 187 -0.74 -5.44 -12.56
CA GLY A 187 -1.14 -4.66 -13.72
C GLY A 187 -0.62 -3.23 -13.71
N TYR A 188 -0.97 -2.50 -14.75
CA TYR A 188 -0.73 -1.07 -14.88
C TYR A 188 -2.00 -0.35 -15.32
N TRP A 189 -2.02 0.96 -15.11
CA TRP A 189 -3.09 1.81 -15.59
C TRP A 189 -2.56 2.72 -16.69
N TRP A 190 -3.31 2.85 -17.77
CA TRP A 190 -3.04 3.79 -18.84
C TRP A 190 -4.12 4.87 -18.88
N THR A 191 -3.70 6.13 -18.78
CA THR A 191 -4.56 7.31 -19.00
C THR A 191 -3.99 8.09 -20.19
N GLN A 192 -4.84 8.45 -21.15
CA GLN A 192 -4.49 9.28 -22.29
C GLN A 192 -4.23 10.73 -21.86
#